data_AF-A0A953QLX2-F1
#
_entry.id   AF-A0A953QLX2-F1
#
_cell.length_a   1.000
_cell.length_b   1.000
_cell.length_c   1.000
_cell.angle_alpha   90.00
_cell.angle_beta   90.00
_cell.angle_gamma   90.00
#
_symmetry.space_group_name_H-M   'P 1'
#
loop_
_entity.id
_entity.type
_entity.pdbx_description
1 polymer ?
#
loop_
_entity_poly.entity_id
_entity_poly.type
_entity_poly.pdbx_seq_one_letter_code
_entity_poly.pdbx_strand_id
1 'polypeptide(L)' 'MMGALAGCAGEVGVRAYDPYYRDYHVWGDAEAPYYNNWVIETHRPHVDYRRLNKHDRDEYWRWRHDHH' A
#
# COMPACT_ATOMS: atom_id res chain seq x y z
N MET A 1 5.56 28.02 -28.02
CA MET A 1 4.34 27.66 -27.28
C MET A 1 4.78 26.76 -26.14
N MET A 2 4.86 27.30 -24.91
CA MET A 2 5.32 26.61 -23.71
C MET A 2 4.14 25.83 -23.11
N GLY A 3 4.35 24.58 -22.69
CA GLY A 3 3.32 23.83 -21.96
C GLY A 3 3.56 22.34 -21.90
N ALA A 4 4.69 21.90 -21.35
CA ALA A 4 4.81 20.53 -20.86
C ALA A 4 3.95 20.42 -19.59
N LEU A 5 2.73 19.91 -19.74
CA LEU A 5 1.86 19.52 -18.61
C LEU A 5 2.44 18.25 -17.98
N ALA A 6 3.47 18.41 -17.17
CA ALA A 6 3.85 17.40 -16.19
C ALA A 6 2.87 17.49 -15.01
N GLY A 7 2.23 16.37 -14.69
CA GLY A 7 1.56 16.19 -13.39
C GLY A 7 0.06 15.91 -13.42
N CYS A 8 -0.36 14.81 -14.06
CA CYS A 8 -1.48 14.04 -13.48
C CYS A 8 -0.94 13.21 -12.31
N ALA A 9 -0.42 13.89 -11.27
CA ALA A 9 -0.01 13.26 -10.03
C ALA A 9 -1.21 13.27 -9.09
N GLY A 10 -1.91 12.15 -8.99
CA GLY A 10 -3.05 12.04 -8.10
C GLY A 10 -4.00 10.92 -8.48
N GLU A 11 -3.48 9.73 -8.80
CA GLU A 11 -4.19 8.54 -8.37
C GLU A 11 -4.54 8.74 -6.88
N VAL A 12 -5.82 8.81 -6.55
CA VAL A 12 -6.30 9.06 -5.19
C VAL A 12 -6.11 7.77 -4.39
N GLY A 13 -4.88 7.31 -4.31
CA GLY A 13 -4.46 6.15 -3.54
C GLY A 13 -4.42 6.52 -2.06
N VAL A 14 -4.79 5.57 -1.22
CA VAL A 14 -4.74 5.77 0.23
C VAL A 14 -3.27 5.91 0.62
N ARG A 15 -2.90 6.98 1.34
CA ARG A 15 -1.53 7.05 1.87
C ARG A 15 -1.36 6.03 3.00
N ALA A 16 -0.47 5.09 2.80
CA ALA A 16 -0.13 4.05 3.73
C ALA A 16 1.27 4.35 4.30
N TYR A 17 1.36 4.52 5.61
CA TYR A 17 2.62 4.84 6.27
C TYR A 17 3.39 3.54 6.55
N ASP A 18 4.61 3.46 6.05
CA ASP A 18 5.55 2.39 6.37
C ASP A 18 6.46 2.81 7.53
N PRO A 19 6.30 2.20 8.72
CA PRO A 19 7.14 2.52 9.87
C PRO A 19 8.59 2.08 9.73
N TYR A 20 8.91 1.13 8.84
CA TYR A 20 10.27 0.58 8.68
C TYR A 20 11.20 1.55 7.95
N TYR A 21 10.77 2.06 6.79
CA TYR A 21 11.52 3.09 6.06
C TYR A 21 11.12 4.52 6.42
N ARG A 22 10.09 4.70 7.26
CA ARG A 22 9.48 6.00 7.61
C ARG A 22 9.01 6.75 6.37
N ASP A 23 8.48 6.00 5.39
CA ASP A 23 8.01 6.51 4.11
C ASP A 23 6.48 6.41 3.99
N TYR A 24 5.91 7.21 3.09
CA TYR A 24 4.50 7.16 2.74
C TYR A 24 4.32 6.52 1.37
N HIS A 25 3.76 5.32 1.35
CA HIS A 25 3.38 4.66 0.12
C HIS A 25 1.97 5.07 -0.32
N VAL A 26 1.77 5.13 -1.64
CA VAL A 26 0.45 5.32 -2.23
C VAL A 26 -0.16 3.95 -2.46
N TRP A 27 -1.25 3.67 -1.74
CA TRP A 27 -2.07 2.48 -1.93
C TRP A 27 -2.91 2.65 -3.19
N GLY A 28 -2.31 2.32 -4.33
CA GLY A 28 -2.92 2.33 -5.65
C GLY A 28 -2.98 0.94 -6.28
N ASP A 29 -3.07 0.88 -7.61
CA ASP A 29 -3.18 -0.36 -8.38
C ASP A 29 -1.95 -1.27 -8.24
N ALA A 30 -0.77 -0.69 -7.99
CA ALA A 30 0.47 -1.43 -7.80
C ALA A 30 0.50 -2.22 -6.47
N GLU A 31 -0.18 -1.73 -5.43
CA GLU A 31 -0.21 -2.33 -4.08
C GLU A 31 -1.26 -3.44 -3.95
N ALA A 32 -2.33 -3.38 -4.75
CA ALA A 32 -3.41 -4.36 -4.74
C ALA A 32 -2.98 -5.84 -4.91
N PRO A 33 -2.10 -6.21 -5.86
CA PRO A 33 -1.68 -7.60 -6.00
C PRO A 33 -0.87 -8.09 -4.79
N TYR A 34 -0.01 -7.25 -4.22
CA TYR A 34 0.75 -7.60 -3.02
C TYR A 34 -0.16 -7.78 -1.82
N TYR A 35 -1.13 -6.89 -1.63
CA TYR A 35 -2.12 -7.03 -0.57
C TYR A 35 -2.93 -8.31 -0.70
N ASN A 36 -3.37 -8.66 -1.91
CA ASN A 36 -4.09 -9.90 -2.17
C ASN A 36 -3.25 -11.13 -1.79
N ASN A 37 -1.98 -11.17 -2.18
CA ASN A 37 -1.08 -12.27 -1.81
C ASN A 37 -0.92 -12.37 -0.30
N TRP A 38 -0.67 -11.25 0.39
CA TRP A 38 -0.60 -11.24 1.85
C TRP A 38 -1.87 -11.81 2.51
N VAL A 39 -3.06 -11.42 2.03
CA VAL A 39 -4.34 -11.92 2.55
C VAL A 39 -4.49 -13.43 2.34
N ILE A 40 -4.09 -13.94 1.16
CA ILE A 40 -4.14 -15.36 0.82
C ILE A 40 -3.16 -16.15 1.70
N GLU A 41 -1.91 -15.71 1.79
CA GLU A 41 -0.86 -16.41 2.55
C GLU A 41 -1.14 -16.41 4.04
N THR A 42 -1.57 -15.28 4.60
CA THR A 42 -1.91 -15.17 6.03
C THR A 42 -3.30 -15.72 6.37
N HIS A 43 -4.06 -16.19 5.37
CA HIS A 43 -5.42 -16.71 5.51
C HIS A 43 -6.35 -15.72 6.22
N ARG A 44 -6.18 -14.42 5.96
CA ARG A 44 -6.95 -13.35 6.61
C ARG A 44 -8.22 -13.01 5.84
N PRO A 45 -9.22 -12.41 6.50
CA PRO A 45 -10.36 -11.85 5.79
C PRO A 45 -9.90 -10.67 4.92
N HIS A 46 -10.37 -10.64 3.67
CA HIS A 46 -10.13 -9.52 2.77
C HIS A 46 -10.91 -8.30 3.26
N VAL A 47 -10.24 -7.43 4.02
CA VAL A 47 -10.77 -6.13 4.44
C VAL A 47 -10.02 -5.01 3.75
N ASP A 48 -10.63 -3.83 3.57
CA ASP A 48 -9.91 -2.68 3.04
C ASP A 48 -8.73 -2.29 3.94
N TYR A 49 -7.60 -1.93 3.34
CA TYR A 49 -6.42 -1.46 4.10
C TYR A 49 -6.75 -0.29 5.04
N ARG A 50 -7.67 0.60 4.65
CA ARG A 50 -8.14 1.72 5.48
C ARG A 50 -8.83 1.26 6.76
N ARG A 51 -9.43 0.07 6.74
CA ARG A 51 -10.17 -0.54 7.86
C ARG A 51 -9.28 -1.44 8.72
N LEU A 52 -8.08 -1.80 8.25
CA LEU A 52 -7.12 -2.54 9.05
C LEU A 52 -6.75 -1.76 10.31
N ASN A 53 -6.63 -2.47 11.42
CA ASN A 53 -6.07 -1.90 12.63
C ASN A 53 -4.55 -1.63 12.43
N LYS A 54 -3.93 -0.93 13.36
CA LYS A 54 -2.49 -0.62 13.27
C LYS A 54 -1.62 -1.88 13.22
N HIS A 55 -1.96 -2.91 13.99
CA HIS A 55 -1.20 -4.15 14.08
C HIS A 55 -1.15 -4.87 12.73
N ASP A 56 -2.28 -5.01 12.05
CA ASP A 56 -2.37 -5.68 10.76
C ASP A 56 -1.65 -4.90 9.65
N ARG A 57 -1.65 -3.55 9.73
CA ARG A 57 -0.84 -2.72 8.82
C ARG A 57 0.65 -2.95 9.05
N ASP A 58 1.08 -3.03 10.31
CA ASP A 58 2.48 -3.30 10.65
C ASP A 58 2.90 -4.71 10.18
N GLU A 59 2.02 -5.72 10.33
CA GLU A 59 2.26 -7.07 9.81
C GLU A 59 2.30 -7.13 8.29
N TYR A 60 1.41 -6.41 7.61
CA TYR A 60 1.46 -6.27 6.16
C TYR A 60 2.80 -5.69 5.71
N TRP A 61 3.24 -4.58 6.32
CA TRP A 61 4.52 -3.96 5.97
C TRP A 61 5.69 -4.89 6.26
N ARG A 62 5.64 -5.62 7.37
CA ARG A 62 6.66 -6.63 7.68
C ARG A 62 6.72 -7.73 6.62
N TRP A 63 5.57 -8.27 6.22
CA TRP A 63 5.50 -9.28 5.16
C TRP A 63 5.96 -8.71 3.81
N ARG A 64 5.59 -7.45 3.50
CA ARG A 64 6.03 -6.77 2.28
C ARG A 64 7.53 -6.72 2.16
N HIS A 65 8.23 -6.38 3.24
CA HIS A 65 9.70 -6.32 3.30
C HIS A 65 10.37 -7.70 3.33
N ASP A 66 9.66 -8.73 3.78
CA ASP A 66 10.16 -10.10 3.79
C ASP A 66 10.08 -10.73 2.39
N HIS A 67 9.05 -10.38 1.62
CA HIS A 67 8.80 -10.94 0.30
C HIS A 67 9.31 -10.08 -0.87
N HIS A 68 9.60 -8.78 -0.66
CA HIS A 68 10.13 -7.83 -1.66
C HIS A 68 11.09 -6.83 -1.01
#